data_AF-A0A519RYV8-F1
#
_entry.id   AF-A0A519RYV8-F1
#
_cell.length_a   1.000
_cell.length_b   1.000
_cell.length_c   1.000
_cell.angle_alpha   90.00
_cell.angle_beta   90.00
_cell.angle_gamma   90.00
#
_symmetry.space_group_name_H-M   'P 1'
#
loop_
_entity.id
_entity.type
_entity.pdbx_description
1 polymer ?
#
loop_
_entity_poly.entity_id
_entity_poly.type
_entity_poly.pdbx_seq_one_letter_code
_entity_poly.pdbx_strand_id
1 'polypeptide(L)' 'ISVNGTSLTVFDVKVASFKVAIIPYTFEHTNLQFVKEGDTVNLEFDMIGKYIQRSYGKGL' A
#
# COMPACT_ATOMS: atom_id res chain seq x y z
N ILE A 1 3.78 1.79 -2.50
CA ILE A 1 2.34 1.51 -2.62
C ILE A 1 1.58 2.79 -2.35
N SER A 2 0.43 3.01 -2.98
CA SER A 2 -0.46 4.10 -2.62
C SER A 2 -1.71 3.58 -1.92
N VAL A 3 -2.07 4.22 -0.79
CA VAL A 3 -3.29 3.93 -0.02
C VAL A 3 -4.14 5.19 -0.01
N ASN A 4 -5.38 5.10 -0.53
CA ASN A 4 -6.25 6.26 -0.74
C ASN A 4 -5.53 7.42 -1.48
N GLY A 5 -4.68 7.09 -2.46
CA GLY A 5 -3.87 8.06 -3.20
C GLY A 5 -2.63 8.60 -2.46
N THR A 6 -2.42 8.22 -1.20
CA THR A 6 -1.23 8.62 -0.42
C THR A 6 -0.11 7.62 -0.65
N SER A 7 1.04 8.07 -1.16
CA SER A 7 2.22 7.23 -1.34
C SER A 7 2.84 6.89 0.02
N LEU A 8 2.98 5.60 0.32
CA LEU A 8 3.48 5.09 1.59
C LEU A 8 4.58 4.06 1.39
N THR A 9 5.51 4.04 2.34
CA THR A 9 6.59 3.05 2.40
C THR A 9 6.11 1.81 3.14
N VAL A 10 6.23 0.65 2.50
CA VAL A 10 5.80 -0.65 3.04
C VAL A 10 6.94 -1.32 3.81
N PHE A 11 6.61 -1.97 4.91
CA PHE A 11 7.49 -2.88 5.66
C PHE A 11 6.69 -4.04 6.27
N ASP A 12 7.37 -5.07 6.79
CA ASP A 12 6.75 -6.26 7.42
C ASP A 12 5.63 -6.89 6.56
N VAL A 13 6.01 -7.32 5.36
CA VAL A 13 5.10 -7.94 4.38
C VAL A 13 4.87 -9.40 4.73
N LYS A 14 3.59 -9.79 4.79
CA LYS A 14 3.10 -11.16 5.01
C LYS A 14 2.24 -11.58 3.82
N VAL A 15 1.81 -12.84 3.81
CA VAL A 15 1.03 -13.43 2.70
C VAL A 15 -0.26 -12.65 2.38
N ALA A 16 -0.94 -12.13 3.41
CA ALA A 16 -2.24 -11.45 3.25
C ALA A 16 -2.29 -10.07 3.94
N SER A 17 -1.15 -9.53 4.36
CA SER A 17 -1.10 -8.22 5.05
C SER A 17 0.27 -7.58 4.92
N PHE A 18 0.33 -6.27 5.13
CA PHE A 18 1.55 -5.50 5.14
C PHE A 18 1.41 -4.35 6.14
N LYS A 19 2.53 -3.75 6.54
CA LYS A 19 2.55 -2.53 7.35
C LYS A 19 3.08 -1.35 6.54
N VAL A 20 2.67 -0.16 6.92
CA VAL A 20 3.13 1.11 6.35
C VAL A 20 3.53 2.06 7.46
N ALA A 21 4.51 2.92 7.16
CA ALA A 21 4.91 3.99 8.08
C ALA A 21 4.14 5.27 7.72
N ILE A 22 3.57 5.93 8.72
CA ILE A 22 2.87 7.21 8.56
C ILE A 22 3.52 8.21 9.53
N ILE A 23 4.04 9.31 8.98
CA ILE A 23 4.58 10.42 9.77
C ILE A 23 3.45 11.38 10.19
N PRO A 24 3.62 12.17 11.26
CA PRO A 24 2.56 13.05 11.79
C PRO A 24 1.94 13.97 10.74
N TYR A 25 2.77 14.62 9.91
CA TYR A 25 2.27 15.48 8.84
C TYR A 25 1.34 14.74 7.87
N THR A 26 1.72 13.54 7.43
CA THR A 26 0.89 12.70 6.55
C THR A 26 -0.40 12.26 7.24
N PHE A 27 -0.35 11.91 8.52
CA PHE A 27 -1.55 11.56 9.28
C PHE A 27 -2.53 12.75 9.32
N GLU A 28 -2.07 13.92 9.74
CA GLU A 28 -2.88 15.13 9.94
C GLU A 28 -3.39 15.76 8.63
N HIS A 29 -2.68 15.59 7.52
CA HIS A 29 -3.00 16.27 6.24
C HIS A 29 -3.58 15.32 5.17
N THR A 30 -3.87 14.07 5.50
CA THR A 30 -4.53 13.13 4.57
C THR A 30 -5.80 12.56 5.19
N ASN A 31 -6.57 11.81 4.39
CA ASN A 31 -7.76 11.12 4.89
C ASN A 31 -7.44 9.90 5.77
N LEU A 32 -6.15 9.53 5.90
CA LEU A 32 -5.72 8.38 6.68
C LEU A 32 -6.00 8.54 8.18
N GLN A 33 -6.08 9.76 8.71
CA GLN A 33 -6.48 10.00 10.11
C GLN A 33 -7.91 9.57 10.45
N PHE A 34 -8.77 9.42 9.44
CA PHE A 34 -10.17 9.02 9.63
C PHE A 34 -10.40 7.52 9.45
N VAL A 35 -9.42 6.80 8.92
CA VAL A 35 -9.49 5.36 8.68
C VAL A 35 -9.42 4.61 10.00
N LYS A 36 -10.35 3.67 10.18
CA LYS A 36 -10.45 2.81 11.36
C LYS A 36 -10.34 1.33 10.98
N GLU A 37 -10.15 0.49 11.98
CA GLU A 37 -10.20 -0.96 11.79
C GLU A 37 -11.54 -1.39 11.18
N GLY A 38 -11.47 -2.17 10.09
CA GLY A 38 -12.64 -2.62 9.34
C GLY A 38 -13.00 -1.75 8.13
N ASP A 39 -12.45 -0.54 8.01
CA ASP A 39 -12.68 0.31 6.84
C ASP A 39 -12.01 -0.26 5.58
N THR A 40 -12.66 -0.05 4.45
CA THR A 40 -12.07 -0.34 3.14
C THR A 40 -11.23 0.85 2.67
N VAL A 41 -10.12 0.56 2.00
CA VAL A 41 -9.22 1.56 1.42
C VAL A 41 -8.89 1.22 -0.02
N ASN A 42 -8.63 2.24 -0.82
CA ASN A 42 -8.17 2.07 -2.19
C ASN A 42 -6.67 1.74 -2.18
N LEU A 43 -6.28 0.62 -2.79
CA LEU A 43 -4.88 0.21 -2.92
C LEU A 43 -4.44 0.29 -4.39
N GLU A 44 -3.35 1.00 -4.63
CA GLU A 44 -2.69 1.06 -5.93
C GLU A 44 -1.24 0.60 -5.80
N PHE A 45 -0.88 -0.41 -6.59
CA PHE A 45 0.50 -0.90 -6.66
C PHE A 45 1.32 -0.07 -7.64
N ASP A 46 2.54 0.27 -7.23
CA ASP A 46 3.51 0.92 -8.11
C ASP A 46 3.75 0.05 -9.35
N MET A 47 4.02 0.69 -10.49
CA MET A 47 4.19 0.01 -11.77
C MET A 47 5.18 -1.16 -11.72
N ILE A 48 6.21 -1.10 -10.86
CA ILE A 48 7.21 -2.15 -10.66
C ILE A 48 6.55 -3.48 -10.25
N GLY A 49 5.51 -3.46 -9.41
CA GLY A 49 4.78 -4.67 -9.03
C GLY A 49 4.11 -5.37 -10.22
N LYS A 50 3.54 -4.59 -11.15
CA LYS A 50 2.95 -5.12 -12.40
C LYS A 50 4.02 -5.75 -13.30
N TYR A 51 5.21 -5.14 -13.39
CA TYR A 51 6.31 -5.70 -14.20
C TYR A 51 6.88 -6.98 -13.59
N ILE A 52 7.05 -7.03 -12.26
CA ILE A 52 7.51 -8.24 -11.58
C ILE A 52 6.49 -9.37 -11.75
N GLN A 53 5.20 -9.12 -11.52
CA GLN A 53 4.16 -10.14 -11.72
C GLN A 53 4.11 -10.65 -13.16
N ARG A 54 4.28 -9.76 -14.15
CA ARG A 54 4.31 -10.14 -15.57
C ARG A 54 5.57 -10.94 -15.94
N SER A 55 6.72 -10.66 -15.33
CA SER A 55 7.96 -11.40 -15.55
C SER A 55 7.94 -12.80 -14.91
N TYR A 56 7.30 -12.97 -13.74
CA TYR A 56 7.17 -14.28 -13.09
C TYR A 56 5.97 -15.12 -13.59
N GLY A 57 5.02 -14.52 -14.32
CA GLY A 57 3.88 -15.22 -14.93
C GLY A 57 4.18 -16.00 -16.23
N LYS A 58 5.44 -16.04 -16.70
CA LYS A 58 5.87 -16.78 -17.91
C LYS A 58 6.85 -17.92 -17.61
N GLY A 59 6.92 -18.38 -16.38
CA GLY A 59 7.83 -19.45 -15.95
C GLY A 59 7.13 -20.61 -15.26
N LEU A 60 6.13 -21.21 -15.92
CA LEU A 60 5.67 -22.59 -15.71
C LEU A 60 5.35 -23.20 -17.07
#